data_AF-A0A832GLU5-F1
#
_entry.id   AF-A0A832GLU5-F1
#
_cell.length_a   1.000
_cell.length_b   1.000
_cell.length_c   1.000
_cell.angle_alpha   90.00
_cell.angle_beta   90.00
_cell.angle_gamma   90.00
#
_symmetry.space_group_name_H-M   'P 1'
#
loop_
_entity.id
_entity.type
_entity.pdbx_description
1 polymer ?
#
loop_
_entity_poly.entity_id
_entity_poly.type
_entity_poly.pdbx_seq_one_letter_code
_entity_poly.pdbx_strand_id
1 'polypeptide(L)' 'MAEVRSILATDCGSTTTKAILIEKRGEEYRLVNRGEAPTTVEAPFDDVTIGVLNATRELEDLTGRQLI' A
#
# COMPACT_ATOMS: atom_id res chain seq x y z
N MET A 1 12.22 20.69 -8.73
CA MET A 1 11.46 19.43 -8.63
C MET A 1 10.27 19.68 -7.73
N ALA A 2 9.10 19.12 -8.05
CA ALA A 2 7.93 19.23 -7.16
C ALA A 2 8.19 18.44 -5.87
N GLU A 3 7.75 18.99 -4.75
CA GLU A 3 7.82 18.32 -3.46
C GLU A 3 6.84 17.15 -3.41
N VAL A 4 7.32 15.98 -2.96
CA VAL A 4 6.47 14.78 -2.79
C VAL A 4 5.57 15.00 -1.58
N ARG A 5 4.25 14.96 -1.77
CA ARG A 5 3.28 15.18 -0.68
C ARG A 5 2.75 13.88 -0.08
N SER A 6 2.66 12.84 -0.90
CA SER A 6 2.13 11.53 -0.54
C SER A 6 2.98 10.45 -1.21
N ILE A 7 3.20 9.36 -0.49
CA ILE A 7 3.92 8.17 -0.94
C ILE A 7 3.00 6.99 -0.65
N LEU A 8 2.74 6.18 -1.68
CA LEU A 8 2.17 4.85 -1.53
C LEU A 8 3.33 3.85 -1.58
N ALA A 9 3.57 3.15 -0.49
CA ALA A 9 4.61 2.13 -0.40
C ALA A 9 3.98 0.75 -0.25
N THR A 10 4.49 -0.24 -0.97
CA THR A 10 4.00 -1.62 -0.90
C THR A 10 5.10 -2.56 -0.46
N ASP A 11 4.83 -3.36 0.57
CA ASP A 11 5.72 -4.39 1.09
C ASP A 11 5.11 -5.77 0.81
N CYS A 12 5.80 -6.57 -0.01
CA CYS A 12 5.33 -7.89 -0.44
C CYS A 12 6.06 -8.97 0.36
N GLY A 13 5.51 -9.32 1.52
CA GLY A 13 6.06 -10.39 2.37
C GLY A 13 5.62 -11.78 1.93
N SER A 14 6.11 -12.80 2.65
CA SER A 14 5.79 -14.22 2.42
C SER A 14 4.41 -14.65 2.89
N THR A 15 3.77 -13.89 3.79
CA THR A 15 2.41 -14.19 4.27
C THR A 15 1.42 -13.09 3.90
N THR A 16 1.90 -11.85 3.87
CA THR A 16 1.03 -10.67 3.70
C THR A 16 1.69 -9.66 2.78
N THR A 17 0.88 -9.02 1.94
CA THR A 17 1.24 -7.81 1.21
C THR A 17 0.61 -6.62 1.91
N LYS A 18 1.35 -5.53 2.07
CA LYS A 18 0.93 -4.33 2.81
C LYS A 18 1.00 -3.13 1.87
N ALA A 19 -0.04 -2.29 1.86
CA ALA A 19 -0.03 -0.99 1.19
C ALA A 19 -0.07 0.11 2.26
N ILE A 20 0.88 1.03 2.23
CA ILE A 20 1.12 2.02 3.28
C ILE A 20 1.01 3.41 2.66
N LEU A 21 0.07 4.22 3.15
CA LEU A 21 -0.01 5.63 2.81
C LEU A 21 0.84 6.44 3.77
N ILE A 22 1.83 7.14 3.24
CA ILE A 22 2.71 8.05 3.98
C ILE A 22 2.50 9.46 3.41
N GLU A 23 2.31 10.45 4.26
CA GLU A 23 2.10 11.82 3.83
C GLU A 23 3.04 12.80 4.55
N LYS A 24 3.44 13.85 3.83
CA LYS A 24 4.18 14.96 4.42
C LYS A 24 3.24 15.77 5.33
N ARG A 25 3.63 15.93 6.60
CA ARG A 25 2.92 16.68 7.66
C ARG A 25 3.92 17.65 8.29
N GLY A 26 3.91 18.90 7.85
CA GLY A 26 4.97 19.85 8.20
C GLY A 26 6.28 19.45 7.52
N GLU A 27 7.36 19.32 8.28
CA GLU A 27 8.69 18.93 7.75
C GLU A 27 8.95 17.42 7.73
N GLU A 28 8.01 16.61 8.24
CA GLU A 28 8.19 15.18 8.39
C GLU A 28 7.20 14.38 7.53
N TYR A 29 7.57 13.14 7.21
CA TYR A 29 6.65 12.17 6.63
C TYR A 29 6.09 11.27 7.72
N ARG A 30 4.77 11.09 7.72
CA ARG A 30 4.06 10.28 8.71
C ARG A 30 3.24 9.21 8.00
N LEU A 31 3.28 7.99 8.53
CA LEU A 31 2.34 6.94 8.15
C LEU A 31 0.93 7.39 8.55
N VAL A 32 0.01 7.37 7.60
CA VAL A 32 -1.38 7.81 7.77
C VAL A 32 -2.31 6.63 7.97
N ASN A 33 -2.23 5.65 7.08
CA ASN A 33 -3.03 4.44 7.17
C ASN A 33 -2.35 3.29 6.41
N ARG A 34 -2.84 2.07 6.59
CA ARG A 34 -2.28 0.87 6.00
C ARG A 34 -3.36 -0.16 5.69
N GLY A 35 -3.36 -0.64 4.45
CA GLY A 35 -4.08 -1.83 4.01
C GLY A 35 -3.14 -3.05 3.99
N GLU A 36 -3.74 -4.22 4.10
CA GLU A 36 -3.15 -5.54 4.11
C GLU A 36 -4.00 -6.51 3.29
N ALA A 37 -3.32 -7.42 2.62
CA ALA A 37 -3.95 -8.58 2.02
C ALA A 37 -3.04 -9.80 2.22
N PRO A 38 -3.57 -11.04 2.16
CA PRO A 38 -2.72 -12.21 1.96
C PRO A 38 -1.81 -12.01 0.76
N THR A 39 -0.54 -12.42 0.88
CA THR A 39 0.38 -12.34 -0.25
C THR A 39 -0.04 -13.32 -1.35
N THR A 40 0.48 -13.07 -2.54
CA THR A 40 0.25 -13.88 -3.75
C THR A 40 1.57 -14.24 -4.43
N VAL A 41 2.67 -14.17 -3.67
CA VAL A 41 4.04 -14.45 -4.14
C VAL A 41 4.26 -15.92 -4.49
N GLU A 42 3.48 -16.83 -3.92
CA GLU A 42 3.56 -18.27 -4.18
C GLU A 42 2.32 -18.77 -4.94
N ALA A 43 2.40 -20.01 -5.39
CA ALA A 43 1.30 -20.74 -6.00
C ALA A 43 0.05 -20.70 -5.09
N PRO A 44 -1.16 -20.62 -5.66
CA PRO A 44 -1.47 -20.79 -7.07
C PRO A 44 -1.36 -19.50 -7.92
N PHE A 45 -1.02 -18.36 -7.30
CA PHE A 45 -1.03 -17.08 -7.99
C PHE A 45 0.31 -16.76 -8.64
N ASP A 46 1.41 -16.97 -7.92
CA ASP A 46 2.78 -16.65 -8.38
C ASP A 46 2.91 -15.23 -8.98
N ASP A 47 2.15 -14.27 -8.46
CA ASP A 47 2.10 -12.88 -8.91
C ASP A 47 1.76 -11.94 -7.75
N VAL A 48 2.78 -11.28 -7.22
CA VAL A 48 2.65 -10.32 -6.11
C VAL A 48 1.77 -9.11 -6.43
N THR A 49 1.57 -8.78 -7.71
CA THR A 49 0.78 -7.61 -8.09
C THR A 49 -0.68 -7.76 -7.68
N ILE A 50 -1.20 -9.00 -7.62
CA ILE A 50 -2.54 -9.29 -7.13
C ILE A 50 -2.65 -8.89 -5.66
N GLY A 51 -1.68 -9.29 -4.83
CA GLY A 51 -1.60 -8.92 -3.42
C GLY A 51 -1.44 -7.41 -3.24
N VAL A 52 -0.66 -6.76 -4.09
CA VAL A 52 -0.48 -5.29 -4.09
C VAL A 52 -1.80 -4.59 -4.38
N LEU A 53 -2.52 -5.00 -5.41
CA LEU A 53 -3.82 -4.42 -5.77
C LEU A 53 -4.85 -4.64 -4.66
N ASN A 54 -4.88 -5.84 -4.06
CA ASN A 54 -5.81 -6.14 -2.97
C ASN A 54 -5.51 -5.32 -1.70
N ALA A 55 -4.24 -5.24 -1.29
CA ALA A 55 -3.84 -4.43 -0.13
C ALA A 55 -4.08 -2.93 -0.39
N THR A 56 -3.90 -2.47 -1.64
CA THR A 56 -4.16 -1.08 -2.01
C THR A 56 -5.66 -0.77 -1.98
N ARG A 57 -6.53 -1.68 -2.45
CA ARG A 57 -7.99 -1.53 -2.34
C ARG A 57 -8.46 -1.45 -0.89
N GLU A 58 -7.91 -2.29 0.00
CA GLU A 58 -8.25 -2.17 1.42
C GLU A 58 -7.83 -0.80 1.98
N LEU A 59 -6.66 -0.28 1.57
CA LEU A 59 -6.23 1.06 1.94
C LEU A 59 -7.16 2.16 1.37
N GLU A 60 -7.65 2.00 0.14
CA GLU A 60 -8.66 2.89 -0.46
C GLU A 60 -9.93 2.91 0.39
N ASP A 61 -10.45 1.74 0.77
CA ASP A 61 -11.64 1.60 1.62
C ASP A 61 -11.44 2.25 3.00
N LEU A 62 -10.28 2.03 3.62
CA LEU A 62 -9.93 2.59 4.94
C LEU A 62 -9.72 4.11 4.92
N THR A 63 -9.32 4.68 3.78
CA THR A 63 -9.01 6.11 3.66
C THR A 63 -10.06 6.92 2.92
N GLY A 64 -10.99 6.26 2.23
CA GLY A 64 -11.96 6.87 1.33
C GLY A 64 -11.31 7.54 0.10
N ARG A 65 -10.10 7.13 -0.27
CA ARG A 65 -9.34 7.70 -1.38
C ARG A 65 -9.28 6.74 -2.55
N GLN A 66 -9.25 7.28 -3.77
CA GLN A 66 -8.87 6.52 -4.94
C GLN A 66 -7.36 6.66 -5.19
N LEU A 67 -6.66 5.54 -5.25
CA LEU A 67 -5.22 5.40 -5.43
C LEU A 67 -4.87 4.64 -6.72
N ILE A 68 -5.73 3.70 -7.14
CA ILE A 68 -5.57 2.91 -8.37
C ILE A 68 -6.82 2.96 -9.28
#